data_AF-V5EYS4-F1
#
_entry.id   AF-V5EYS4-F1
#
_cell.length_a   1.000
_cell.length_b   1.000
_cell.length_c   1.000
_cell.angle_alpha   90.00
_cell.angle_beta   90.00
_cell.angle_gamma   90.00
#
_symmetry.space_group_name_H-M   'P 1'
#
loop_
_entity.id
_entity.type
_entity.pdbx_description
1 polymer ?
#
loop_
_entity_poly.entity_id
_entity_poly.type
_entity_poly.pdbx_seq_one_letter_code
_entity_poly.pdbx_strand_id
1 'polypeptide(L)'
;MGGGDLNMKKSWHPLLQVNQERVWKREKEAIEERKKLEELRREREQEREMQELQRLQEEAGGKKRVDKVDWMYATPATTGSNSAAEMEDYLLGKKRVDKLLQGEENKEVSKSSQKSLISLQSANSARDLAAKKQDEQRKEEMRQQKLREMEQNARSMEEQRSSYVSKINAEEAEQEKREAALRQKLLDARSKGHSDGKGVFLADQQRKTFGDHVDLAGRLGRDRGRLQRLD
;
A
#
# COMPACT_ATOMS: atom_id res chain seq x y z
N MET A 1 32.90 45.25 7.40
CA MET A 1 32.72 44.96 5.97
C MET A 1 31.80 43.76 5.83
N GLY A 2 30.52 43.98 5.52
CA GLY A 2 29.51 42.92 5.39
C GLY A 2 28.97 42.86 3.96
N GLY A 3 29.75 42.30 3.04
CA GLY A 3 29.34 42.09 1.65
C GLY A 3 28.72 40.71 1.49
N GLY A 4 27.44 40.56 1.84
CA GLY A 4 26.68 39.36 1.49
C GLY A 4 26.40 39.31 -0.02
N ASP A 5 26.45 38.12 -0.62
CA ASP A 5 26.22 37.90 -2.05
C ASP A 5 24.90 38.57 -2.50
N LEU A 6 25.01 39.54 -3.41
CA LEU A 6 23.90 40.29 -3.98
C LEU A 6 22.87 39.36 -4.64
N ASN A 7 23.32 38.21 -5.14
CA ASN A 7 22.46 37.23 -5.76
C ASN A 7 21.46 36.60 -4.79
N MET A 8 21.75 36.55 -3.48
CA MET A 8 20.77 36.07 -2.49
C MET A 8 19.59 37.02 -2.31
N LYS A 9 19.67 38.24 -2.84
CA LYS A 9 18.51 39.17 -2.87
C LYS A 9 17.66 39.00 -4.13
N LYS A 10 18.06 38.13 -5.06
CA LYS A 10 17.36 37.92 -6.33
C LYS A 10 16.43 36.71 -6.22
N SER A 11 15.16 36.93 -6.52
CA SER A 11 14.09 35.91 -6.39
C SER A 11 14.28 34.66 -7.25
N TRP A 12 15.11 34.71 -8.28
CA TRP A 12 15.41 33.58 -9.16
C TRP A 12 16.58 32.71 -8.67
N HIS A 13 17.30 33.11 -7.62
CA HIS A 13 18.50 32.41 -7.20
C HIS A 13 18.17 31.01 -6.62
N PRO A 14 18.80 29.92 -7.09
CA PRO A 14 18.41 28.55 -6.72
C PRO A 14 18.73 28.22 -5.26
N LEU A 15 19.73 28.87 -4.65
CA LEU A 15 20.09 28.64 -3.25
C LEU A 15 19.16 29.33 -2.24
N LEU A 16 18.18 30.11 -2.70
CA LEU A 16 17.15 30.63 -1.80
C LEU A 16 16.28 29.49 -1.27
N GLN A 17 16.05 29.47 0.04
CA GLN A 17 15.22 28.46 0.70
C GLN A 17 13.84 28.32 0.05
N VAL A 18 13.20 29.44 -0.31
CA VAL A 18 11.90 29.46 -1.01
C VAL A 18 11.95 28.73 -2.35
N ASN A 19 13.05 28.84 -3.10
CA ASN A 19 13.20 28.16 -4.38
C ASN A 19 13.56 26.69 -4.22
N GLN A 20 14.39 26.35 -3.24
CA GLN A 20 14.67 24.96 -2.86
C GLN A 20 13.38 24.24 -2.44
N GLU A 21 12.52 24.89 -1.66
CA GLU A 21 11.21 24.34 -1.27
C GLU A 21 10.29 24.14 -2.46
N ARG A 22 10.27 25.07 -3.43
CA ARG A 22 9.47 24.92 -4.66
C ARG A 22 9.97 23.77 -5.52
N VAL A 23 11.28 23.61 -5.67
CA VAL A 23 11.88 22.49 -6.39
C VAL A 23 11.55 21.18 -5.68
N TRP A 24 11.78 21.11 -4.38
CA TRP A 24 11.49 19.93 -3.57
C TRP A 24 10.02 19.51 -3.64
N LYS A 25 9.07 20.45 -3.57
CA LYS A 25 7.64 20.15 -3.73
C LYS A 25 7.33 19.52 -5.09
N ARG A 26 7.88 20.08 -6.18
CA ARG A 26 7.67 19.53 -7.52
C ARG A 26 8.35 18.20 -7.73
N GLU A 27 9.56 18.02 -7.20
CA GLU A 27 10.26 16.73 -7.24
C GLU A 27 9.46 15.66 -6.48
N LYS A 28 8.94 16.01 -5.30
CA LYS A 28 8.07 15.12 -4.52
C LYS A 28 6.81 14.74 -5.29
N GLU A 29 6.10 15.72 -5.86
CA GLU A 29 4.92 15.47 -6.70
C GLU A 29 5.27 14.56 -7.90
N ALA A 30 6.38 14.80 -8.58
CA ALA A 30 6.84 13.98 -9.69
C ALA A 30 7.19 12.53 -9.27
N ILE A 31 7.76 12.33 -8.08
CA ILE A 31 8.03 11.00 -7.51
C ILE A 31 6.70 10.28 -7.22
N GLU A 32 5.72 10.96 -6.63
CA GLU A 32 4.40 10.39 -6.36
C GLU A 32 3.66 10.00 -7.65
N GLU A 33 3.73 10.83 -8.70
CA GLU A 33 3.18 10.51 -10.02
C GLU A 33 3.87 9.30 -10.64
N ARG A 34 5.20 9.23 -10.60
CA ARG A 34 5.95 8.07 -11.09
C ARG A 34 5.56 6.79 -10.38
N LYS A 35 5.41 6.84 -9.05
CA LYS A 35 4.99 5.69 -8.26
C LYS A 35 3.59 5.20 -8.67
N LYS A 36 2.62 6.11 -8.82
CA LYS A 36 1.27 5.76 -9.30
C LYS A 36 1.30 5.16 -10.70
N LEU A 37 2.13 5.67 -11.59
CA LEU A 37 2.30 5.11 -12.95
C LEU A 37 2.93 3.71 -12.92
N GLU A 38 3.87 3.48 -12.01
CA GLU A 38 4.50 2.17 -11.82
C GLU A 38 3.51 1.14 -11.27
N GLU A 39 2.67 1.53 -10.30
CA GLU A 39 1.57 0.72 -9.79
C GLU A 39 0.60 0.34 -10.92
N LEU A 40 0.12 1.30 -11.71
CA LEU A 40 -0.74 1.03 -12.88
C LEU A 40 -0.07 0.15 -13.94
N ARG A 41 1.24 0.31 -14.13
CA ARG A 41 2.00 -0.54 -15.06
C ARG A 41 2.05 -1.97 -14.55
N ARG A 42 2.30 -2.16 -13.26
CA ARG A 42 2.31 -3.48 -12.61
C ARG A 42 0.95 -4.16 -12.68
N GLU A 43 -0.14 -3.42 -12.44
CA GLU A 43 -1.50 -3.95 -12.60
C GLU A 43 -1.74 -4.45 -14.04
N ARG A 44 -1.35 -3.67 -15.06
CA ARG A 44 -1.48 -4.11 -16.46
C ARG A 44 -0.60 -5.32 -16.80
N GLU A 45 0.60 -5.41 -16.22
CA GLU A 45 1.48 -6.57 -16.41
C GLU A 45 0.86 -7.82 -15.75
N GLN A 46 0.29 -7.69 -14.54
CA GLN A 46 -0.45 -8.77 -13.88
C GLN A 46 -1.69 -9.20 -14.66
N GLU A 47 -2.45 -8.25 -15.21
CA GLU A 47 -3.60 -8.55 -16.08
C GLU A 47 -3.17 -9.33 -17.32
N ARG A 48 -2.04 -8.98 -17.93
CA ARG A 48 -1.48 -9.70 -19.08
C ARG A 48 -1.03 -11.11 -18.70
N GLU A 49 -0.29 -11.27 -17.60
CA GLU A 49 0.13 -12.58 -17.11
C GLU A 49 -1.07 -13.48 -16.83
N MET A 50 -2.13 -12.95 -16.21
CA MET A 50 -3.36 -13.68 -15.97
C MET A 50 -4.06 -14.09 -17.27
N GLN A 51 -4.12 -13.19 -18.27
CA GLN A 51 -4.68 -13.49 -19.58
C GLN A 51 -3.85 -14.56 -20.33
N GLU A 52 -2.53 -14.49 -20.25
CA GLU A 52 -1.64 -15.48 -20.86
C GLU A 52 -1.80 -16.87 -20.22
N LEU A 53 -1.86 -16.94 -18.89
CA LEU A 53 -2.14 -18.18 -18.17
C LEU A 53 -3.51 -18.76 -18.55
N GLN A 54 -4.53 -17.90 -18.66
CA GLN A 54 -5.87 -18.33 -19.07
C GLN A 54 -5.85 -18.86 -20.51
N ARG A 55 -5.18 -18.16 -21.43
CA ARG A 55 -5.01 -18.62 -22.80
C ARG A 55 -4.30 -19.97 -22.87
N LEU A 56 -3.23 -20.16 -22.09
CA LEU A 56 -2.51 -21.43 -22.01
C LEU A 56 -3.41 -22.55 -21.45
N GLN A 57 -4.25 -22.25 -20.46
CA GLN A 57 -5.24 -23.19 -19.93
C GLN A 57 -6.27 -23.59 -20.98
N GLU A 58 -6.73 -22.64 -21.81
CA GLU A 58 -7.65 -22.91 -22.92
C GLU A 58 -7.00 -23.74 -24.03
N GLU A 59 -5.75 -23.44 -24.39
CA GLU A 59 -4.96 -24.20 -25.37
C GLU A 59 -4.70 -25.64 -24.88
N ALA A 60 -4.51 -25.83 -23.57
CA ALA A 60 -4.40 -27.15 -22.94
C ALA A 60 -5.74 -27.91 -22.84
N GLY A 61 -6.86 -27.33 -23.30
CA GLY A 61 -8.18 -27.97 -23.35
C GLY A 61 -9.12 -27.61 -22.18
N GLY A 62 -8.82 -26.56 -21.42
CA GLY A 62 -9.69 -26.01 -20.37
C GLY A 62 -10.97 -25.36 -20.92
N LYS A 63 -11.94 -25.11 -20.03
CA LYS A 63 -13.19 -24.42 -20.40
C LYS A 63 -12.89 -22.95 -20.73
N LYS A 64 -13.25 -22.51 -21.94
CA LYS A 64 -13.10 -21.11 -22.37
C LYS A 64 -13.96 -20.18 -21.54
N ARG A 65 -13.37 -19.11 -21.01
CA ARG A 65 -14.15 -18.07 -20.32
C ARG A 65 -14.65 -17.08 -21.38
N VAL A 66 -15.88 -16.59 -21.21
CA VAL A 66 -16.42 -15.60 -22.15
C VAL A 66 -15.88 -14.22 -21.76
N ASP A 67 -15.07 -13.60 -22.62
CA ASP A 67 -14.56 -12.24 -22.44
C ASP A 67 -15.68 -11.20 -22.63
N LYS A 68 -16.53 -11.07 -21.61
CA LYS A 68 -17.56 -10.04 -21.57
C LYS A 68 -17.05 -8.82 -20.83
N VAL A 69 -17.34 -7.65 -21.39
CA VAL A 69 -17.00 -6.36 -20.80
C VAL A 69 -18.02 -6.07 -19.70
N ASP A 70 -17.84 -6.69 -18.55
CA ASP A 70 -18.83 -6.66 -17.47
C ASP A 70 -19.12 -5.24 -16.98
N TRP A 71 -18.17 -4.30 -17.05
CA TRP A 71 -18.44 -2.90 -16.69
C TRP A 71 -19.39 -2.17 -17.66
N MET A 72 -19.47 -2.62 -18.91
CA MET A 72 -20.36 -2.05 -19.94
C MET A 72 -21.77 -2.66 -19.86
N TYR A 73 -21.87 -3.93 -19.45
CA TYR A 73 -23.15 -4.63 -19.28
C TYR A 73 -23.68 -4.64 -17.84
N ALA A 74 -22.87 -4.20 -16.88
CA ALA A 74 -23.30 -3.84 -15.54
C ALA A 74 -24.05 -2.51 -15.62
N THR A 75 -25.31 -2.57 -16.07
CA THR A 75 -26.26 -1.48 -15.84
C THR A 75 -26.26 -1.21 -14.34
N PRO A 76 -25.94 0.01 -13.87
CA PRO A 76 -25.96 0.32 -12.45
C PRO A 76 -27.39 0.11 -11.97
N ALA A 77 -27.62 -1.05 -11.37
CA ALA A 77 -28.87 -1.39 -10.72
C ALA A 77 -29.02 -0.40 -9.58
N THR A 78 -29.78 0.67 -9.80
CA THR A 78 -30.29 1.51 -8.74
C THR A 78 -31.08 0.60 -7.82
N THR A 79 -30.45 0.21 -6.71
CA THR A 79 -31.05 -0.31 -5.48
C THR A 79 -32.38 -1.07 -5.69
N GLY A 80 -32.33 -2.30 -6.17
CA GLY A 80 -33.53 -3.15 -6.19
C GLY A 80 -33.56 -4.19 -7.31
N SER A 81 -32.95 -5.35 -7.04
CA SER A 81 -33.45 -6.69 -7.39
C SER A 81 -34.38 -6.79 -8.64
N ASN A 82 -33.90 -6.46 -9.84
CA ASN A 82 -34.50 -6.95 -11.08
C ASN A 82 -33.38 -7.59 -11.90
N SER A 83 -33.56 -8.86 -12.27
CA SER A 83 -32.57 -9.60 -13.05
C SER A 83 -32.34 -8.89 -14.40
N ALA A 84 -31.10 -8.83 -14.89
CA ALA A 84 -30.74 -8.17 -16.15
C ALA A 84 -31.65 -8.60 -17.32
N ALA A 85 -32.01 -9.90 -17.37
CA ALA A 85 -32.92 -10.45 -18.37
C ALA A 85 -34.36 -9.91 -18.28
N GLU A 86 -34.85 -9.64 -17.07
CA GLU A 86 -36.19 -9.07 -16.88
C GLU A 86 -36.21 -7.60 -17.28
N MET A 87 -35.14 -6.86 -17.01
CA MET A 87 -34.98 -5.47 -17.41
C MET A 87 -34.90 -5.32 -18.94
N GLU A 88 -34.17 -6.20 -19.63
CA GLU A 88 -34.14 -6.26 -21.10
C GLU A 88 -35.53 -6.50 -21.70
N ASP A 89 -36.34 -7.36 -21.08
CA ASP A 89 -37.73 -7.60 -21.51
C ASP A 89 -38.64 -6.37 -21.30
N TYR A 90 -38.43 -5.58 -20.24
CA TYR A 90 -39.17 -4.33 -20.00
C TYR A 90 -38.74 -3.23 -20.98
N LEU A 91 -37.44 -3.08 -21.25
CA LEU A 91 -36.92 -2.09 -22.21
C LEU A 91 -37.34 -2.40 -23.65
N LEU A 92 -37.45 -3.68 -24.01
CA LEU A 92 -37.97 -4.13 -25.30
C LEU A 92 -39.51 -4.19 -25.34
N GLY A 93 -40.20 -3.75 -24.27
CA GLY A 93 -41.65 -3.66 -24.20
C GLY A 93 -42.39 -5.01 -24.19
N LYS A 94 -41.67 -6.13 -24.00
CA LYS A 94 -42.25 -7.48 -23.93
C LYS A 94 -43.03 -7.72 -22.64
N LYS A 95 -42.70 -6.99 -21.56
CA LYS A 95 -43.40 -7.06 -20.27
C LYS A 95 -43.98 -5.69 -19.89
N ARG A 96 -45.20 -5.70 -19.34
CA ARG A 96 -45.91 -4.50 -18.89
C ARG A 96 -45.33 -3.98 -17.57
N VAL A 97 -45.06 -2.68 -17.51
CA VAL A 97 -44.44 -1.99 -16.35
C VAL A 97 -45.30 -2.10 -15.07
N ASP A 98 -46.61 -2.36 -15.20
CA ASP A 98 -47.53 -2.54 -14.07
C ASP A 98 -47.09 -3.62 -13.06
N LYS A 99 -46.36 -4.66 -13.52
CA LYS A 99 -45.86 -5.74 -12.64
C LYS A 99 -44.77 -5.27 -11.67
N LEU A 100 -44.01 -4.24 -12.02
CA LEU A 100 -43.03 -3.64 -11.10
C LEU A 100 -43.71 -2.91 -9.94
N LEU A 101 -44.94 -2.39 -10.14
CA LEU A 101 -45.71 -1.73 -9.08
C LEU A 101 -46.46 -2.70 -8.16
N GLN A 102 -46.80 -3.91 -8.63
CA GLN A 102 -47.56 -4.92 -7.84
C GLN A 102 -46.68 -5.93 -7.07
N GLY A 103 -45.35 -5.89 -7.23
CA GLY A 103 -44.43 -6.96 -6.81
C GLY A 103 -44.11 -7.08 -5.31
N GLU A 104 -44.54 -6.14 -4.47
CA GLU A 104 -44.24 -6.13 -3.03
C GLU A 104 -45.20 -7.02 -2.21
N GLU A 105 -46.45 -7.23 -2.65
CA GLU A 105 -47.50 -7.90 -1.84
C GLU A 105 -47.42 -9.44 -1.83
N ASN A 106 -46.85 -10.08 -2.86
CA ASN A 106 -46.93 -11.53 -3.07
C ASN A 106 -45.68 -12.34 -2.64
N LYS A 107 -44.61 -11.67 -2.20
CA LYS A 107 -43.32 -12.34 -1.91
C LYS A 107 -43.25 -13.04 -0.54
N GLU A 108 -44.21 -12.82 0.34
CA GLU A 108 -44.19 -13.41 1.69
C GLU A 108 -44.76 -14.84 1.76
N VAL A 109 -45.58 -15.26 0.78
CA VAL A 109 -46.35 -16.52 0.87
C VAL A 109 -45.59 -17.75 0.34
N SER A 110 -44.52 -17.59 -0.45
CA SER A 110 -43.91 -18.70 -1.20
C SER A 110 -42.66 -19.36 -0.57
N LYS A 111 -42.15 -18.85 0.56
CA LYS A 111 -40.87 -19.33 1.14
C LYS A 111 -40.98 -20.49 2.15
N SER A 112 -42.17 -20.95 2.52
CA SER A 112 -42.34 -21.91 3.63
C SER A 112 -42.45 -23.40 3.23
N SER A 113 -42.55 -23.75 1.94
CA SER A 113 -43.04 -25.09 1.55
C SER A 113 -42.02 -26.12 1.03
N GLN A 114 -40.72 -25.80 0.87
CA GLN A 114 -39.79 -26.70 0.15
C GLN A 114 -38.52 -27.15 0.89
N LYS A 115 -38.45 -27.08 2.23
CA LYS A 115 -37.21 -27.36 2.98
C LYS A 115 -37.10 -28.71 3.70
N SER A 116 -37.99 -29.68 3.49
CA SER A 116 -38.09 -30.87 4.37
C SER A 116 -37.98 -32.26 3.73
N LEU A 117 -37.42 -32.43 2.52
CA LEU A 117 -37.43 -33.76 1.85
C LEU A 117 -36.13 -34.26 1.20
N ILE A 118 -34.95 -33.69 1.49
CA ILE A 118 -33.70 -34.09 0.80
C ILE A 118 -32.68 -34.82 1.72
N SER A 119 -33.01 -35.10 2.98
CA SER A 119 -31.98 -35.52 3.98
C SER A 119 -31.95 -37.00 4.40
N LEU A 120 -32.39 -37.98 3.58
CA LEU A 120 -32.43 -39.40 4.03
C LEU A 120 -31.77 -40.44 3.12
N GLN A 121 -30.99 -40.06 2.11
CA GLN A 121 -30.21 -41.02 1.33
C GLN A 121 -28.72 -40.97 1.71
N SER A 122 -28.38 -41.69 2.79
CA SER A 122 -26.99 -42.05 3.10
C SER A 122 -26.53 -43.15 2.13
N ALA A 123 -26.00 -42.75 0.98
CA ALA A 123 -25.34 -43.64 0.02
C ALA A 123 -23.85 -43.27 -0.06
N ASN A 124 -23.10 -43.48 1.03
CA ASN A 124 -21.64 -43.39 0.99
C ASN A 124 -21.09 -44.76 0.55
N SER A 125 -20.90 -44.95 -0.76
CA SER A 125 -20.17 -46.11 -1.28
C SER A 125 -18.76 -46.14 -0.70
N ALA A 126 -18.20 -47.32 -0.40
CA ALA A 126 -16.82 -47.45 0.08
C ALA A 126 -15.80 -46.79 -0.86
N ARG A 127 -16.12 -46.73 -2.17
CA ARG A 127 -15.33 -46.04 -3.19
C ARG A 127 -15.36 -44.51 -3.05
N ASP A 128 -16.51 -43.96 -2.66
CA ASP A 128 -16.67 -42.51 -2.42
C ASP A 128 -15.95 -42.06 -1.16
N LEU A 129 -15.88 -42.92 -0.14
CA LEU A 129 -15.07 -42.65 1.07
C LEU A 129 -13.57 -42.65 0.75
N ALA A 130 -13.10 -43.53 -0.14
CA ALA A 130 -11.71 -43.54 -0.59
C ALA A 130 -11.36 -42.31 -1.44
N ALA A 131 -12.26 -41.89 -2.34
CA ALA A 131 -12.09 -40.67 -3.12
C ALA A 131 -12.07 -39.41 -2.25
N LYS A 132 -12.98 -39.32 -1.26
CA LYS A 132 -13.01 -38.21 -0.29
C LYS A 132 -11.69 -38.12 0.50
N LYS A 133 -11.12 -39.25 0.94
CA LYS A 133 -9.82 -39.27 1.64
C LYS A 133 -8.67 -38.77 0.76
N GLN A 134 -8.63 -39.15 -0.51
CA GLN A 134 -7.63 -38.67 -1.47
C GLN A 134 -7.77 -37.16 -1.73
N ASP A 135 -9.01 -36.67 -1.89
CA ASP A 135 -9.27 -35.25 -2.07
C ASP A 135 -8.97 -34.42 -0.82
N GLU A 136 -9.21 -34.99 0.36
CA GLU A 136 -8.85 -34.38 1.65
C GLU A 136 -7.33 -34.29 1.82
N GLN A 137 -6.59 -35.34 1.45
CA GLN A 137 -5.12 -35.33 1.41
C GLN A 137 -4.57 -34.26 0.46
N ARG A 138 -5.09 -34.16 -0.77
CA ARG A 138 -4.67 -33.12 -1.72
C ARG A 138 -4.96 -31.70 -1.21
N LYS A 139 -6.12 -31.50 -0.59
CA LYS A 139 -6.47 -30.19 0.00
C LYS A 139 -5.51 -29.83 1.14
N GLU A 140 -5.12 -30.81 1.94
CA GLU A 140 -4.17 -30.61 3.02
C GLU A 140 -2.76 -30.30 2.50
N GLU A 141 -2.30 -30.99 1.45
CA GLU A 141 -1.05 -30.69 0.76
C GLU A 141 -1.05 -29.28 0.17
N MET A 142 -2.14 -28.87 -0.49
CA MET A 142 -2.29 -27.51 -1.03
C MET A 142 -2.29 -26.45 0.08
N ARG A 143 -2.93 -26.71 1.23
CA ARG A 143 -2.87 -25.83 2.40
C ARG A 143 -1.45 -25.72 2.94
N GLN A 144 -0.73 -26.84 3.05
CA GLN A 144 0.65 -26.85 3.52
C GLN A 144 1.60 -26.12 2.55
N GLN A 145 1.43 -26.29 1.24
CA GLN A 145 2.18 -25.56 0.23
C GLN A 145 1.93 -24.06 0.34
N LYS A 146 0.65 -23.65 0.43
CA LYS A 146 0.28 -22.25 0.61
C LYS A 146 0.84 -21.66 1.91
N LEU A 147 0.83 -22.43 3.00
CA LEU A 147 1.42 -22.01 4.26
C LEU A 147 2.93 -21.80 4.13
N ARG A 148 3.65 -22.74 3.49
CA ARG A 148 5.09 -22.63 3.23
C ARG A 148 5.42 -21.43 2.35
N GLU A 149 4.64 -21.17 1.31
CA GLU A 149 4.81 -20.00 0.46
C GLU A 149 4.61 -18.70 1.25
N MET A 150 3.58 -18.64 2.09
CA MET A 150 3.33 -17.50 2.98
C MET A 150 4.49 -17.29 3.97
N GLU A 151 5.03 -18.37 4.54
CA GLU A 151 6.19 -18.33 5.42
C GLU A 151 7.45 -17.86 4.69
N GLN A 152 7.69 -18.31 3.46
CA GLN A 152 8.84 -17.87 2.66
C GLN A 152 8.74 -16.39 2.30
N ASN A 153 7.55 -15.92 1.92
CA ASN A 153 7.30 -14.51 1.67
C ASN A 153 7.50 -13.67 2.95
N ALA A 154 6.98 -14.15 4.09
CA ALA A 154 7.21 -13.49 5.38
C ALA A 154 8.70 -13.40 5.73
N ARG A 155 9.47 -14.47 5.48
CA ARG A 155 10.93 -14.49 5.70
C ARG A 155 11.67 -13.50 4.79
N SER A 156 11.35 -13.45 3.50
CA SER A 156 12.00 -12.50 2.58
C SER A 156 11.70 -11.05 2.96
N MET A 157 10.46 -10.75 3.39
CA MET A 157 10.10 -9.43 3.90
C MET A 157 10.84 -9.09 5.20
N GLU A 158 11.05 -10.06 6.10
CA GLU A 158 11.82 -9.87 7.33
C GLU A 158 13.32 -9.66 7.07
N GLU A 159 13.89 -10.38 6.10
CA GLU A 159 15.27 -10.17 5.64
C GLU A 159 15.46 -8.77 5.04
N GLN A 160 14.50 -8.30 4.24
CA GLN A 160 14.53 -6.95 3.71
C GLN A 160 14.47 -5.90 4.83
N ARG A 161 13.53 -6.05 5.77
CA ARG A 161 13.37 -5.15 6.93
C ARG A 161 14.62 -5.13 7.80
N SER A 162 15.15 -6.29 8.16
CA SER A 162 16.36 -6.40 8.99
C SER A 162 17.57 -5.78 8.28
N SER A 163 17.72 -6.00 6.97
CA SER A 163 18.78 -5.36 6.18
C SER A 163 18.67 -3.83 6.21
N TYR A 164 17.45 -3.29 6.07
CA TYR A 164 17.21 -1.85 6.10
C TYR A 164 17.48 -1.24 7.48
N VAL A 165 16.99 -1.89 8.55
CA VAL A 165 17.27 -1.47 9.94
C VAL A 165 18.77 -1.52 10.23
N SER A 166 19.49 -2.54 9.75
CA SER A 166 20.94 -2.63 9.93
C SER A 166 21.69 -1.48 9.26
N LYS A 167 21.25 -1.03 8.08
CA LYS A 167 21.82 0.12 7.38
C LYS A 167 21.57 1.41 8.14
N ILE A 168 20.36 1.62 8.63
CA ILE A 168 20.02 2.79 9.45
C ILE A 168 20.90 2.83 10.71
N ASN A 169 20.98 1.72 11.44
CA ASN A 169 21.80 1.66 12.65
C ASN A 169 23.29 1.92 12.35
N ALA A 170 23.80 1.45 11.21
CA ALA A 170 25.17 1.71 10.79
C ALA A 170 25.39 3.20 10.44
N GLU A 171 24.46 3.83 9.73
CA GLU A 171 24.52 5.25 9.40
C GLU A 171 24.40 6.14 10.65
N GLU A 172 23.51 5.80 11.58
CA GLU A 172 23.36 6.49 12.86
C GLU A 172 24.64 6.37 13.70
N ALA A 173 25.23 5.19 13.79
CA ALA A 173 26.50 4.99 14.50
C ALA A 173 27.65 5.81 13.88
N GLU A 174 27.72 5.92 12.56
CA GLU A 174 28.70 6.77 11.88
C GLU A 174 28.45 8.27 12.12
N GLN A 175 27.19 8.70 12.16
CA GLN A 175 26.82 10.07 12.50
C GLN A 175 27.19 10.40 13.95
N GLU A 176 26.90 9.50 14.89
CA GLU A 176 27.24 9.67 16.30
C GLU A 176 28.75 9.78 16.51
N LYS A 177 29.57 8.96 15.83
CA LYS A 177 31.03 9.08 15.84
C LYS A 177 31.51 10.44 15.31
N ARG A 178 30.90 10.94 14.22
CA ARG A 178 31.24 12.25 13.64
C ARG A 178 30.89 13.39 14.59
N GLU A 179 29.71 13.34 15.21
CA GLU A 179 29.30 14.32 16.22
C GLU A 179 30.19 14.25 17.46
N ALA A 180 30.54 13.06 17.96
CA ALA A 180 31.44 12.88 19.08
C ALA A 180 32.84 13.46 18.78
N ALA A 181 33.37 13.21 17.58
CA ALA A 181 34.64 13.77 17.14
C ALA A 181 34.61 15.30 17.03
N LEU A 182 33.53 15.88 16.48
CA LEU A 182 33.32 17.32 16.44
C LEU A 182 33.22 17.91 17.85
N ARG A 183 32.47 17.26 18.74
CA ARG A 183 32.34 17.65 20.14
C ARG A 183 33.68 17.63 20.86
N GLN A 184 34.49 16.59 20.64
CA GLN A 184 35.83 16.51 21.21
C GLN A 184 36.75 17.62 20.68
N LYS A 185 36.74 17.89 19.38
CA LYS A 185 37.49 19.01 18.79
C LYS A 185 37.07 20.37 19.36
N LEU A 186 35.78 20.58 19.61
CA LEU A 186 35.27 21.79 20.25
C LEU A 186 35.74 21.91 21.71
N LEU A 187 35.76 20.80 22.45
CA LEU A 187 36.29 20.77 23.82
C LEU A 187 37.81 21.06 23.85
N ASP A 188 38.58 20.52 22.91
CA ASP A 188 40.02 20.78 22.78
C ASP A 188 40.33 22.22 22.35
N ALA A 189 39.52 22.79 21.45
CA ALA A 189 39.63 24.19 21.08
C ALA A 189 39.32 25.13 22.27
N ARG A 190 38.36 24.73 23.12
CA ARG A 190 38.03 25.43 24.37
C ARG A 190 39.17 25.33 25.39
N SER A 191 39.80 24.16 25.55
CA SER A 191 40.91 23.98 26.51
C SER A 191 42.18 24.72 26.09
N LYS A 192 42.43 24.87 24.78
CA LYS A 192 43.55 25.64 24.20
C LYS A 192 43.35 27.16 24.18
N GLY A 193 42.25 27.68 24.74
CA GLY A 193 42.04 29.12 24.89
C GLY A 193 41.79 29.90 23.59
N HIS A 194 41.56 29.23 22.45
CA HIS A 194 41.27 29.86 21.14
C HIS A 194 39.78 30.28 20.98
N SER A 195 39.10 30.54 22.09
CA SER A 195 37.68 30.90 22.09
C SER A 195 37.54 32.42 21.95
N ASP A 196 37.20 32.88 20.74
CA ASP A 196 36.82 34.26 20.40
C ASP A 196 35.56 34.79 21.15
N GLY A 197 35.17 34.20 22.28
CA GLY A 197 34.05 34.58 23.16
C GLY A 197 32.65 34.42 22.53
N LYS A 198 32.54 34.58 21.21
CA LYS A 198 31.33 34.54 20.39
C LYS A 198 30.71 33.15 20.38
N GLY A 199 31.53 32.09 20.35
CA GLY A 199 31.04 30.71 20.41
C GLY A 199 30.36 30.39 21.75
N VAL A 200 30.92 30.87 22.86
CA VAL A 200 30.34 30.72 24.21
C VAL A 200 29.06 31.55 24.33
N PHE A 201 29.07 32.79 23.83
CA PHE A 201 27.90 33.68 23.83
C PHE A 201 26.74 33.11 23.00
N LEU A 202 27.01 32.61 21.79
CA LEU A 202 25.98 32.01 20.94
C LEU A 202 25.42 30.72 21.55
N ALA A 203 26.25 29.87 22.14
CA ALA A 203 25.80 28.66 22.83
C ALA A 203 24.97 28.98 24.09
N ASP A 204 25.34 30.03 24.85
CA ASP A 204 24.58 30.50 26.01
C ASP A 204 23.23 31.13 25.59
N GLN A 205 23.21 31.90 24.50
CA GLN A 205 21.99 32.45 23.93
C GLN A 205 21.07 31.34 23.43
N GLN A 206 21.61 30.31 22.77
CA GLN A 206 20.85 29.16 22.28
C GLN A 206 20.31 28.31 23.43
N ARG A 207 21.07 28.14 24.53
CA ARG A 207 20.61 27.44 25.73
C ARG A 207 19.51 28.23 26.46
N LYS A 208 19.60 29.56 26.49
CA LYS A 208 18.57 30.45 27.05
C LYS A 208 17.31 30.53 26.19
N THR A 209 17.42 30.47 24.86
CA THR A 209 16.27 30.59 23.96
C THR A 209 15.55 29.27 23.74
N PHE A 210 16.27 28.15 23.74
CA PHE A 210 15.68 26.84 23.45
C PHE A 210 15.49 25.95 24.68
N GLY A 211 16.09 26.28 25.83
CA GLY A 211 16.01 25.50 27.07
C GLY A 211 16.62 24.10 26.92
N ASP A 212 17.24 23.57 27.97
CA ASP A 212 17.77 22.19 27.98
C ASP A 212 16.67 21.10 27.87
N HIS A 213 15.39 21.49 27.72
CA HIS A 213 14.23 20.61 27.66
C HIS A 213 13.67 20.50 26.23
N VAL A 214 14.45 19.94 25.30
CA VAL A 214 13.85 19.46 24.06
C VAL A 214 13.20 18.12 24.33
N ASP A 215 11.88 18.17 24.52
CA ASP A 215 11.02 17.00 24.69
C ASP A 215 11.25 15.96 23.58
N LEU A 216 11.03 14.69 23.92
CA LEU A 216 11.12 13.56 22.99
C LEU A 216 10.34 13.83 21.69
N ALA A 217 9.20 14.54 21.79
CA ALA A 217 8.39 14.99 20.66
C ALA A 217 9.13 15.96 19.71
N GLY A 218 9.95 16.88 20.24
CA GLY A 218 10.78 17.79 19.46
C GLY A 218 12.02 17.13 18.85
N ARG A 219 12.46 15.99 19.39
CA ARG A 219 13.49 15.14 18.76
C ARG A 219 12.89 14.32 17.62
N LEU A 220 11.77 13.63 17.88
CA LEU A 220 11.03 12.85 16.87
C LEU A 220 10.53 13.70 15.69
N GLY A 221 10.15 14.96 15.92
CA GLY A 221 9.77 15.89 14.85
C GLY A 221 10.92 16.25 13.91
N ARG A 222 12.17 16.25 14.41
CA ARG A 222 13.38 16.50 13.61
C ARG A 222 13.83 15.25 12.87
N ASP A 223 13.71 14.07 13.48
CA ASP A 223 14.10 12.79 12.86
C ASP A 223 13.08 12.25 11.84
N ARG A 224 11.79 12.63 11.96
CA ARG A 224 10.76 12.32 10.94
C ARG A 224 11.12 12.82 9.54
N GLY A 225 11.91 13.89 9.44
CA GLY A 225 12.37 14.42 8.16
C GLY A 225 13.49 13.60 7.50
N ARG A 226 14.20 12.75 8.26
CA ARG A 226 15.24 11.83 7.74
C ARG A 226 14.68 10.48 7.30
N LEU A 227 13.68 9.96 8.01
CA LEU A 227 13.02 8.69 7.66
C LEU A 227 12.24 8.71 6.33
N GLN A 228 11.93 9.89 5.79
CA GLN A 228 11.23 10.05 4.50
C GLN A 228 12.16 10.30 3.30
N ARG A 229 13.49 10.26 3.48
CA ARG A 229 14.48 10.53 2.41
C ARG A 229 15.42 9.35 2.15
N LEU A 230 14.92 8.13 2.29
CA LEU A 230 15.61 6.91 1.88
C LEU A 230 14.66 6.12 0.96
N ASP A 231 14.37 6.74 -0.19
CA ASP A 231 13.92 6.08 -1.42
C ASP A 231 14.88 6.50 -2.54
#